data_AF-A0A426U8E3-F1
#
_entry.id   AF-A0A426U8E3-F1
#
_cell.length_a   1.000
_cell.length_b   1.000
_cell.length_c   1.000
_cell.angle_alpha   90.00
_cell.angle_beta   90.00
_cell.angle_gamma   90.00
#
_symmetry.space_group_name_H-M   'P 1'
#
loop_
_entity.id
_entity.type
_entity.pdbx_description
1 polymer ?
#
loop_
_entity_poly.entity_id
_entity_poly.type
_entity_poly.pdbx_seq_one_letter_code
_entity_poly.pdbx_strand_id
1 'polypeptide(L)'
;MTDAARLRQIPNLAQIPLVSPEPLDDPGADDPAAMVLDLRLPHDDDLPRHLAGFTFFWLRYVWGFRAQYHCASCLAGRYDMRVSATMPLPARMVLDNRYPYAYLCGVASSGIWANNFHLPVVYAAGEQAEAVTYHGVRVRILNAQEVPIPWIEAGWNGFPLSYTTCRNWQFGVHAFGYCGESPTADELSRPEWRTQELADLAWKRQRMRLSLDEVRAALRAQRHDADVRDEADEPDEPDEPGQGYILEHRLEYEEPPDW
;
A
#
# COMPACT_ATOMS: atom_id res chain seq x y z
N MET A 1 1.39 -26.93 36.05
CA MET A 1 2.52 -25.99 36.19
C MET A 1 2.64 -25.22 34.89
N THR A 2 2.40 -23.92 34.95
CA THR A 2 2.12 -23.02 33.82
C THR A 2 3.38 -22.59 33.07
N ASP A 3 3.23 -22.47 31.75
CA ASP A 3 4.23 -22.22 30.70
C ASP A 3 4.79 -20.76 30.70
N ALA A 4 5.07 -20.21 31.89
CA ALA A 4 5.50 -18.82 32.08
C ALA A 4 7.04 -18.64 32.15
N ALA A 5 7.81 -19.74 32.10
CA ALA A 5 9.27 -19.71 32.29
C ALA A 5 10.09 -19.62 30.99
N ARG A 6 9.47 -19.71 29.80
CA ARG A 6 10.18 -19.68 28.50
C ARG A 6 10.26 -18.31 27.82
N LEU A 7 9.64 -17.26 28.37
CA LEU A 7 9.61 -15.91 27.78
C LEU A 7 10.75 -14.98 28.24
N ARG A 8 11.76 -15.48 28.95
CA ARG A 8 12.93 -14.68 29.36
C ARG A 8 14.19 -15.18 28.69
N GLN A 9 14.40 -14.78 27.44
CA GLN A 9 15.72 -14.64 26.79
C GLN A 9 15.53 -14.16 25.34
N ILE A 10 14.88 -13.01 25.14
CA ILE A 10 15.13 -12.23 23.91
C ILE A 10 16.29 -11.31 24.27
N PRO A 11 17.48 -11.47 23.67
CA PRO A 11 18.59 -10.56 23.92
C PRO A 11 18.16 -9.12 23.61
N ASN A 12 18.61 -8.19 24.44
CA ASN A 12 18.40 -6.77 24.25
C ASN A 12 18.91 -6.36 22.85
N LEU A 13 18.01 -5.92 21.97
CA LEU A 13 18.33 -5.52 20.59
C LEU A 13 19.43 -4.45 20.50
N ALA A 14 19.71 -3.74 21.60
CA ALA A 14 20.80 -2.78 21.72
C ALA A 14 22.22 -3.40 21.77
N GLN A 15 22.36 -4.73 21.80
CA GLN A 15 23.67 -5.41 21.93
C GLN A 15 24.08 -6.24 20.70
N ILE A 16 23.33 -6.17 19.60
CA ILE A 16 23.81 -6.72 18.32
C ILE A 16 24.91 -5.76 17.84
N PRO A 17 26.18 -6.19 17.70
CA PRO A 17 27.21 -5.33 17.15
C PRO A 17 26.74 -4.85 15.79
N LEU A 18 26.77 -3.52 15.59
CA LEU A 18 26.61 -2.87 14.29
C LEU A 18 27.79 -3.32 13.42
N VAL A 19 27.71 -4.53 12.87
CA VAL A 19 28.54 -4.92 11.73
C VAL A 19 28.20 -3.91 10.65
N SER A 20 29.21 -3.21 10.12
CA SER A 20 29.01 -2.30 9.00
C SER A 20 28.21 -3.03 7.93
N PRO A 21 27.10 -2.46 7.44
CA PRO A 21 26.32 -3.11 6.40
C PRO A 21 27.22 -3.29 5.18
N GLU A 22 27.60 -4.54 4.89
CA GLU A 22 28.28 -4.82 3.63
C GLU A 22 27.28 -4.51 2.50
N PRO A 23 27.72 -3.79 1.44
CA PRO A 23 26.88 -3.56 0.28
C PRO A 23 26.35 -4.87 -0.26
N LEU A 24 25.06 -4.90 -0.59
CA LEU A 24 24.50 -6.04 -1.30
C LEU A 24 24.90 -5.91 -2.77
N ASP A 25 25.85 -6.73 -3.21
CA ASP A 25 26.32 -6.76 -4.60
C ASP A 25 26.07 -8.15 -5.20
N ASP A 26 25.32 -8.19 -6.30
CA ASP A 26 24.98 -9.40 -7.03
C ASP A 26 25.94 -9.56 -8.21
N PRO A 27 26.74 -10.65 -8.28
CA PRO A 27 27.74 -10.81 -9.34
C PRO A 27 27.12 -10.87 -10.75
N GLY A 28 25.82 -11.14 -10.87
CA GLY A 28 25.12 -11.07 -12.16
C GLY A 28 24.79 -9.64 -12.62
N ALA A 29 25.01 -8.63 -11.77
CA ALA A 29 24.59 -7.25 -12.06
C ALA A 29 25.47 -6.53 -13.10
N ASP A 30 26.59 -7.14 -13.49
CA ASP A 30 27.46 -6.68 -14.57
C ASP A 30 27.08 -7.28 -15.94
N ASP A 31 26.15 -8.24 -16.00
CA ASP A 31 25.59 -8.71 -17.26
C ASP A 31 24.80 -7.56 -17.93
N PRO A 32 25.22 -7.09 -19.13
CA PRO A 32 24.56 -5.98 -19.81
C PRO A 32 23.10 -6.29 -20.20
N ALA A 33 22.70 -7.56 -20.23
CA ALA A 33 21.31 -7.96 -20.50
C ALA A 33 20.44 -8.03 -19.23
N ALA A 34 21.04 -8.05 -18.04
CA ALA A 34 20.32 -8.20 -16.78
C ALA A 34 19.53 -6.94 -16.42
N MET A 35 18.30 -7.13 -15.95
CA MET A 35 17.54 -6.05 -15.31
C MET A 35 18.11 -5.85 -13.90
N VAL A 36 18.55 -4.64 -13.56
CA VAL A 36 19.31 -4.42 -12.31
C VAL A 36 18.72 -3.27 -11.53
N LEU A 37 18.37 -3.52 -10.26
CA LEU A 37 18.06 -2.48 -9.28
C LEU A 37 19.37 -1.96 -8.67
N ASP A 38 19.64 -0.67 -8.82
CA ASP A 38 20.77 0.05 -8.23
C ASP A 38 20.24 1.16 -7.30
N LEU A 39 20.46 0.99 -6.01
CA LEU A 39 20.10 1.93 -4.95
C LEU A 39 21.36 2.62 -4.42
N ARG A 40 21.42 3.94 -4.59
CA ARG A 40 22.56 4.74 -4.16
C ARG A 40 22.21 5.76 -3.11
N LEU A 41 23.18 6.04 -2.25
CA LEU A 41 23.11 7.12 -1.30
C LEU A 41 23.01 8.49 -2.03
N PRO A 42 22.46 9.52 -1.36
CA PRO A 42 22.34 10.86 -1.94
C PRO A 42 23.68 11.40 -2.47
N HIS A 43 24.76 11.13 -1.73
CA HIS A 43 26.13 11.49 -2.09
C HIS A 43 27.00 10.23 -2.15
N ASP A 44 27.96 10.21 -3.09
CA ASP A 44 28.81 9.03 -3.30
C ASP A 44 29.81 8.81 -2.14
N ASP A 45 30.12 9.87 -1.39
CA ASP A 45 30.99 9.83 -0.21
C ASP A 45 30.23 9.51 1.10
N ASP A 46 28.91 9.32 1.04
CA ASP A 46 28.13 8.94 2.22
C ASP A 46 28.55 7.55 2.70
N LEU A 47 28.66 7.39 4.02
CA LEU A 47 28.94 6.08 4.61
C LEU A 47 27.80 5.08 4.35
N PRO A 48 28.12 3.80 4.10
CA PRO A 48 27.12 2.74 4.01
C PRO A 48 26.18 2.74 5.21
N ARG A 49 24.88 2.59 4.95
CA ARG A 49 23.83 2.61 5.97
C ARG A 49 22.65 1.75 5.55
N HIS A 50 21.79 1.40 6.49
CA HIS A 50 20.51 0.80 6.13
C HIS A 50 19.59 1.84 5.50
N LEU A 51 18.73 1.38 4.59
CA LEU A 51 17.58 2.15 4.15
C LEU A 51 16.76 2.58 5.37
N ALA A 52 16.27 3.81 5.35
CA ALA A 52 15.48 4.39 6.42
C ALA A 52 14.34 5.22 5.84
N GLY A 53 13.36 5.56 6.68
CA GLY A 53 12.24 6.41 6.28
C GLY A 53 11.04 5.68 5.67
N PHE A 54 11.08 4.36 5.58
CA PHE A 54 9.95 3.57 5.12
C PHE A 54 9.51 2.62 6.23
N THR A 55 8.21 2.55 6.50
CA THR A 55 7.62 1.48 7.32
C THR A 55 7.66 0.15 6.57
N PHE A 56 7.42 0.23 5.26
CA PHE A 56 7.54 -0.91 4.35
C PHE A 56 8.28 -0.46 3.11
N PHE A 57 9.24 -1.24 2.66
CA PHE A 57 9.89 -1.05 1.37
C PHE A 57 10.04 -2.43 0.74
N TRP A 58 9.42 -2.65 -0.41
CA TRP A 58 9.35 -3.97 -1.01
C TRP A 58 9.35 -3.89 -2.52
N LEU A 59 9.85 -4.95 -3.16
CA LEU A 59 9.73 -5.18 -4.58
C LEU A 59 8.83 -6.39 -4.82
N ARG A 60 7.90 -6.27 -5.76
CA ARG A 60 6.99 -7.35 -6.15
C ARG A 60 7.06 -7.57 -7.65
N TYR A 61 7.25 -8.82 -8.06
CA TYR A 61 7.08 -9.24 -9.45
C TYR A 61 5.60 -9.48 -9.71
N VAL A 62 4.96 -8.61 -10.51
CA VAL A 62 3.51 -8.56 -10.68
C VAL A 62 3.10 -9.18 -12.01
N TRP A 63 2.10 -10.06 -11.97
CA TRP A 63 1.54 -10.73 -13.15
C TRP A 63 0.01 -10.68 -13.22
N GLY A 64 -0.64 -10.00 -12.29
CA GLY A 64 -2.08 -9.82 -12.32
C GLY A 64 -2.59 -8.81 -11.32
N PHE A 65 -3.89 -8.54 -11.40
CA PHE A 65 -4.59 -7.55 -10.58
C PHE A 65 -5.90 -8.11 -10.05
N ARG A 66 -6.21 -7.79 -8.80
CA ARG A 66 -7.42 -8.19 -8.07
C ARG A 66 -8.08 -6.93 -7.52
N ALA A 67 -9.02 -6.40 -8.28
CA ALA A 67 -9.62 -5.09 -8.04
C ALA A 67 -10.35 -4.98 -6.69
N GLN A 68 -10.81 -6.09 -6.12
CA GLN A 68 -11.50 -6.16 -4.83
C GLN A 68 -10.60 -5.95 -3.61
N TYR A 69 -9.27 -5.98 -3.78
CA TYR A 69 -8.33 -5.73 -2.70
C TYR A 69 -7.72 -4.33 -2.81
N HIS A 70 -7.39 -3.73 -1.67
CA HIS A 70 -6.68 -2.45 -1.59
C HIS A 70 -5.16 -2.64 -1.37
N CYS A 71 -4.38 -1.62 -1.71
CA CYS A 71 -2.94 -1.56 -1.48
C CYS A 71 -2.17 -2.73 -2.11
N ALA A 72 -1.11 -3.22 -1.46
CA ALA A 72 -0.24 -4.25 -2.03
C ALA A 72 -0.98 -5.55 -2.37
N SER A 73 -2.08 -5.85 -1.66
CA SER A 73 -2.88 -7.07 -1.86
C SER A 73 -3.63 -7.10 -3.19
N CYS A 74 -3.84 -5.95 -3.84
CA CYS A 74 -4.47 -5.87 -5.15
C CYS A 74 -3.56 -6.41 -6.26
N LEU A 75 -2.25 -6.46 -6.05
CA LEU A 75 -1.29 -6.92 -7.04
C LEU A 75 -1.05 -8.42 -6.85
N ALA A 76 -1.42 -9.24 -7.83
CA ALA A 76 -1.05 -10.64 -7.86
C ALA A 76 0.43 -10.75 -8.27
N GLY A 77 1.25 -11.34 -7.40
CA GLY A 77 2.69 -11.32 -7.59
C GLY A 77 3.48 -12.01 -6.49
N ARG A 78 4.80 -12.13 -6.68
CA ARG A 78 5.76 -12.65 -5.69
C ARG A 78 6.68 -11.53 -5.22
N TYR A 79 6.93 -11.46 -3.92
CA TYR A 79 7.90 -10.52 -3.35
C TYR A 79 9.35 -10.96 -3.61
N ASP A 80 10.24 -10.01 -3.87
CA ASP A 80 11.68 -10.21 -3.76
C ASP A 80 12.11 -9.91 -2.32
N MET A 81 12.41 -10.95 -1.55
CA MET A 81 12.70 -10.85 -0.12
C MET A 81 14.04 -10.15 0.19
N ARG A 82 14.87 -9.87 -0.84
CA ARG A 82 16.10 -9.08 -0.69
C ARG A 82 15.82 -7.59 -0.53
N VAL A 83 14.67 -7.12 -1.01
CA VAL A 83 14.24 -5.72 -0.89
C VAL A 83 13.42 -5.56 0.37
N SER A 84 13.92 -4.76 1.32
CA SER A 84 13.26 -4.50 2.59
C SER A 84 13.51 -3.08 3.08
N ALA A 85 12.71 -2.62 4.05
CA ALA A 85 12.92 -1.32 4.69
C ALA A 85 14.20 -1.25 5.55
N THR A 86 14.90 -2.36 5.71
CA THR A 86 16.14 -2.48 6.49
C THR A 86 17.28 -3.02 5.64
N MET A 87 17.21 -2.93 4.31
CA MET A 87 18.28 -3.39 3.45
C MET A 87 19.49 -2.44 3.52
N PRO A 88 20.74 -2.94 3.38
CA PRO A 88 21.92 -2.09 3.33
C PRO A 88 21.94 -1.22 2.06
N LEU A 89 22.61 -0.07 2.13
CA LEU A 89 22.88 0.84 1.02
C LEU A 89 24.37 1.20 0.99
N PRO A 90 24.99 1.35 -0.20
CA PRO A 90 24.39 1.13 -1.52
C PRO A 90 24.05 -0.36 -1.75
N ALA A 91 23.13 -0.62 -2.66
CA ALA A 91 22.75 -1.99 -3.02
C ALA A 91 22.52 -2.12 -4.52
N ARG A 92 23.01 -3.21 -5.09
CA ARG A 92 22.86 -3.56 -6.50
C ARG A 92 22.42 -5.01 -6.61
N MET A 93 21.32 -5.28 -7.31
CA MET A 93 20.80 -6.64 -7.44
C MET A 93 20.15 -6.90 -8.80
N VAL A 94 20.30 -8.13 -9.29
CA VAL A 94 19.61 -8.58 -10.50
C VAL A 94 18.15 -8.86 -10.18
N LEU A 95 17.25 -8.30 -10.99
CA LEU A 95 15.82 -8.52 -10.94
C LEU A 95 15.40 -9.63 -11.91
N ASP A 96 14.32 -10.34 -11.56
CA ASP A 96 13.72 -11.36 -12.41
C ASP A 96 12.86 -10.72 -13.50
N ASN A 97 13.41 -10.59 -14.70
CA ASN A 97 12.76 -9.97 -15.87
C ASN A 97 11.79 -10.90 -16.62
N ARG A 98 11.53 -12.12 -16.12
CA ARG A 98 10.55 -13.04 -16.72
C ARG A 98 9.11 -12.68 -16.40
N TYR A 99 8.90 -11.77 -15.45
CA TYR A 99 7.57 -11.30 -15.06
C TYR A 99 7.18 -10.05 -15.85
N PRO A 100 5.88 -9.82 -16.10
CA PRO A 100 5.41 -8.66 -16.86
C PRO A 100 5.86 -7.33 -16.26
N TYR A 101 5.88 -7.24 -14.92
CA TYR A 101 6.28 -6.03 -14.21
C TYR A 101 7.11 -6.35 -12.96
N ALA A 102 8.05 -5.49 -12.65
CA ALA A 102 8.61 -5.34 -11.30
C ALA A 102 8.07 -4.05 -10.69
N TYR A 103 7.53 -4.13 -9.47
CA TYR A 103 6.91 -3.01 -8.77
C TYR A 103 7.66 -2.72 -7.48
N LEU A 104 8.38 -1.60 -7.43
CA LEU A 104 9.07 -1.14 -6.22
C LEU A 104 8.17 -0.16 -5.46
N CYS A 105 7.89 -0.44 -4.19
CA CYS A 105 6.98 0.33 -3.35
C CYS A 105 7.61 0.64 -2.00
N GLY A 106 7.50 1.90 -1.57
CA GLY A 106 7.88 2.36 -0.24
C GLY A 106 6.71 3.08 0.44
N VAL A 107 6.29 2.60 1.60
CA VAL A 107 5.31 3.29 2.47
C VAL A 107 6.07 4.14 3.46
N ALA A 108 5.96 5.46 3.35
CA ALA A 108 6.75 6.40 4.14
C ALA A 108 6.39 6.34 5.63
N SER A 109 7.41 6.30 6.49
CA SER A 109 7.20 6.28 7.95
C SER A 109 6.65 7.59 8.49
N SER A 110 6.76 8.68 7.73
CA SER A 110 6.18 10.00 8.06
C SER A 110 4.64 10.01 8.08
N GLY A 111 3.98 9.00 7.50
CA GLY A 111 2.53 8.98 7.32
C GLY A 111 2.00 9.95 6.25
N ILE A 112 2.87 10.73 5.61
CA ILE A 112 2.53 11.62 4.50
C ILE A 112 2.57 10.79 3.20
N TRP A 113 1.43 10.51 2.57
CA TRP A 113 1.44 9.61 1.39
C TRP A 113 2.10 10.21 0.16
N ALA A 114 2.22 11.53 0.07
CA ALA A 114 3.03 12.17 -0.97
C ALA A 114 4.51 11.74 -0.91
N ASN A 115 4.96 11.23 0.24
CA ASN A 115 6.30 10.67 0.42
C ASN A 115 6.35 9.16 0.11
N ASN A 116 5.22 8.51 -0.17
CA ASN A 116 5.23 7.12 -0.60
C ASN A 116 5.93 7.01 -1.96
N PHE A 117 6.74 5.97 -2.10
CA PHE A 117 7.51 5.72 -3.29
C PHE A 117 6.83 4.63 -4.11
N HIS A 118 6.69 4.85 -5.42
CA HIS A 118 6.13 3.87 -6.35
C HIS A 118 6.90 3.96 -7.67
N LEU A 119 7.48 2.84 -8.08
CA LEU A 119 8.20 2.73 -9.35
C LEU A 119 7.90 1.35 -9.98
N PRO A 120 6.77 1.21 -10.69
CA PRO A 120 6.54 0.08 -11.57
C PRO A 120 7.38 0.20 -12.83
N VAL A 121 7.95 -0.93 -13.24
CA VAL A 121 8.76 -1.01 -14.45
C VAL A 121 8.45 -2.28 -15.23
N VAL A 122 8.69 -2.23 -16.53
CA VAL A 122 8.75 -3.38 -17.43
C VAL A 122 10.20 -3.54 -17.92
N TYR A 123 10.62 -4.77 -18.22
CA TYR A 123 11.92 -5.00 -18.84
C TYR A 123 11.98 -4.32 -20.22
N ALA A 124 13.02 -3.52 -20.43
CA ALA A 124 13.29 -2.84 -21.69
C ALA A 124 14.81 -2.70 -21.85
N ALA A 125 15.41 -3.58 -22.65
CA ALA A 125 16.86 -3.63 -22.83
C ALA A 125 17.42 -2.29 -23.35
N GLY A 126 18.47 -1.79 -22.71
CA GLY A 126 19.09 -0.49 -23.01
C GLY A 126 18.37 0.73 -22.42
N GLU A 127 17.18 0.56 -21.84
CA GLU A 127 16.47 1.64 -21.16
C GLU A 127 16.77 1.69 -19.66
N GLN A 128 16.34 2.78 -19.03
CA GLN A 128 16.54 2.98 -17.61
C GLN A 128 15.39 3.79 -16.99
N ALA A 129 14.86 3.28 -15.88
CA ALA A 129 13.96 4.01 -15.01
C ALA A 129 14.74 4.61 -13.84
N GLU A 130 14.47 5.87 -13.49
CA GLU A 130 15.10 6.55 -12.37
C GLU A 130 14.07 7.29 -11.51
N ALA A 131 14.27 7.25 -10.20
CA ALA A 131 13.51 8.06 -9.26
C ALA A 131 14.34 8.38 -8.02
N VAL A 132 13.90 9.38 -7.27
CA VAL A 132 14.54 9.76 -6.01
C VAL A 132 13.50 9.63 -4.90
N THR A 133 13.86 8.89 -3.86
CA THR A 133 13.02 8.80 -2.65
C THR A 133 12.97 10.15 -1.95
N TYR A 134 11.98 10.36 -1.07
CA TYR A 134 11.86 11.62 -0.33
C TYR A 134 13.03 11.91 0.64
N HIS A 135 13.90 10.94 0.90
CA HIS A 135 15.15 11.08 1.66
C HIS A 135 16.41 11.15 0.79
N GLY A 136 16.25 11.33 -0.51
CA GLY A 136 17.38 11.51 -1.43
C GLY A 136 18.08 10.22 -1.89
N VAL A 137 17.63 9.03 -1.48
CA VAL A 137 18.14 7.76 -2.04
C VAL A 137 17.79 7.74 -3.52
N ARG A 138 18.80 7.60 -4.38
CA ARG A 138 18.67 7.50 -5.82
C ARG A 138 18.37 6.04 -6.19
N VAL A 139 17.25 5.84 -6.87
CA VAL A 139 16.79 4.53 -7.34
C VAL A 139 16.95 4.51 -8.84
N ARG A 140 17.72 3.55 -9.35
CA ARG A 140 17.87 3.31 -10.78
C ARG A 140 17.52 1.86 -11.06
N ILE A 141 16.78 1.60 -12.13
CA ILE A 141 16.56 0.25 -12.63
C ILE A 141 17.07 0.22 -14.08
N LEU A 142 18.18 -0.48 -14.27
CA LEU A 142 18.81 -0.68 -15.59
C LEU A 142 18.05 -1.74 -16.38
N ASN A 143 18.03 -1.59 -17.71
CA ASN A 143 17.28 -2.41 -18.65
C ASN A 143 15.78 -2.44 -18.31
N ALA A 144 15.24 -1.27 -17.98
CA ALA A 144 13.86 -1.14 -17.54
C ALA A 144 13.25 0.19 -17.99
N GLN A 145 11.97 0.15 -18.36
CA GLN A 145 11.16 1.32 -18.66
C GLN A 145 10.13 1.53 -17.54
N GLU A 146 10.00 2.76 -17.06
CA GLU A 146 8.96 3.13 -16.10
C GLU A 146 7.56 2.98 -16.74
N VAL A 147 6.64 2.39 -15.98
CA VAL A 147 5.23 2.31 -16.35
C VAL A 147 4.48 3.46 -15.66
N PRO A 148 3.79 4.34 -16.38
CA PRO A 148 3.07 5.43 -15.74
C PRO A 148 1.95 4.89 -14.85
N ILE A 149 1.71 5.53 -13.70
CA ILE A 149 0.53 5.27 -12.88
C ILE A 149 -0.39 6.50 -13.04
N PRO A 150 -1.39 6.45 -13.95
CA PRO A 150 -2.31 7.56 -14.15
C PRO A 150 -3.19 7.79 -12.92
N TRP A 151 -3.63 9.04 -12.77
CA TRP A 151 -4.59 9.39 -11.73
C TRP A 151 -5.97 8.82 -12.06
N ILE A 152 -6.67 8.31 -11.05
CA ILE A 152 -8.06 7.86 -11.14
C ILE A 152 -8.92 8.74 -10.24
N GLU A 153 -9.99 9.28 -10.80
CA GLU A 153 -10.90 10.17 -10.07
C GLU A 153 -11.65 9.46 -8.94
N ALA A 154 -12.05 10.24 -7.93
CA ALA A 154 -12.84 9.74 -6.82
C ALA A 154 -14.18 9.16 -7.31
N GLY A 155 -14.57 7.99 -6.79
CA GLY A 155 -15.83 7.33 -7.16
C GLY A 155 -15.81 6.65 -8.52
N TRP A 156 -14.66 6.57 -9.20
CA TRP A 156 -14.52 5.88 -10.48
C TRP A 156 -15.03 4.44 -10.39
N ASN A 157 -15.95 4.06 -11.28
CA ASN A 157 -16.66 2.76 -11.28
C ASN A 157 -17.20 2.34 -9.90
N GLY A 158 -17.69 3.29 -9.11
CA GLY A 158 -18.26 3.00 -7.79
C GLY A 158 -17.24 2.64 -6.71
N PHE A 159 -15.93 2.66 -7.01
CA PHE A 159 -14.90 2.39 -6.00
C PHE A 159 -14.78 3.54 -5.00
N PRO A 160 -14.58 3.24 -3.71
CA PRO A 160 -14.41 4.25 -2.68
C PRO A 160 -13.07 4.99 -2.84
N LEU A 161 -12.98 6.17 -2.22
CA LEU A 161 -11.82 7.05 -2.33
C LEU A 161 -10.50 6.39 -1.91
N SER A 162 -10.51 5.47 -0.94
CA SER A 162 -9.32 4.71 -0.54
C SER A 162 -8.73 3.87 -1.67
N TYR A 163 -9.55 3.35 -2.58
CA TYR A 163 -9.08 2.57 -3.73
C TYR A 163 -8.58 3.50 -4.83
N THR A 164 -9.37 4.52 -5.18
CA THR A 164 -9.05 5.43 -6.27
C THR A 164 -7.87 6.35 -5.95
N THR A 165 -7.45 6.49 -4.68
CA THR A 165 -6.21 7.21 -4.28
C THR A 165 -5.01 6.29 -4.09
N CYS A 166 -5.21 4.97 -4.07
CA CYS A 166 -4.15 4.00 -3.85
C CYS A 166 -3.32 3.79 -5.12
N ARG A 167 -2.04 4.20 -5.10
CA ARG A 167 -1.15 4.06 -6.28
C ARG A 167 -0.96 2.61 -6.75
N ASN A 168 -0.92 1.66 -5.82
CA ASN A 168 -0.84 0.23 -6.18
C ASN A 168 -2.10 -0.21 -6.94
N TRP A 169 -3.26 0.24 -6.50
CA TRP A 169 -4.53 -0.08 -7.15
C TRP A 169 -4.68 0.64 -8.49
N GLN A 170 -4.34 1.93 -8.56
CA GLN A 170 -4.29 2.70 -9.81
C GLN A 170 -3.37 2.04 -10.85
N PHE A 171 -2.20 1.56 -10.43
CA PHE A 171 -1.31 0.79 -11.29
C PHE A 171 -1.99 -0.49 -11.79
N GLY A 172 -2.63 -1.24 -10.91
CA GLY A 172 -3.38 -2.44 -11.27
C GLY A 172 -4.43 -2.20 -12.35
N VAL A 173 -5.24 -1.15 -12.19
CA VAL A 173 -6.23 -0.74 -13.20
C VAL A 173 -5.56 -0.35 -14.51
N HIS A 174 -4.48 0.42 -14.47
CA HIS A 174 -3.80 0.87 -15.69
C HIS A 174 -3.15 -0.29 -16.45
N ALA A 175 -2.43 -1.16 -15.75
CA ALA A 175 -1.63 -2.22 -16.36
C ALA A 175 -2.46 -3.42 -16.83
N PHE A 176 -3.55 -3.74 -16.11
CA PHE A 176 -4.35 -4.95 -16.37
C PHE A 176 -5.78 -4.65 -16.84
N GLY A 177 -6.18 -3.38 -16.82
CA GLY A 177 -7.56 -2.99 -17.08
C GLY A 177 -8.50 -3.36 -15.93
N TYR A 178 -9.75 -2.95 -16.09
CA TYR A 178 -10.85 -3.40 -15.26
C TYR A 178 -12.12 -3.42 -16.10
N CYS A 179 -12.73 -4.59 -16.20
CA CYS A 179 -13.93 -4.85 -16.99
C CYS A 179 -15.11 -5.32 -16.12
N GLY A 180 -15.00 -5.20 -14.80
CA GLY A 180 -16.04 -5.63 -13.86
C GLY A 180 -17.15 -4.60 -13.69
N GLU A 181 -18.27 -5.06 -13.14
CA GLU A 181 -19.33 -4.19 -12.61
C GLU A 181 -18.88 -3.50 -11.33
N SER A 182 -19.45 -2.33 -11.05
CA SER A 182 -19.20 -1.59 -9.82
C SER A 182 -19.33 -2.51 -8.60
N PRO A 183 -18.31 -2.57 -7.72
CA PRO A 183 -18.33 -3.47 -6.58
C PRO A 183 -19.34 -3.00 -5.54
N THR A 184 -20.00 -3.95 -4.90
CA THR A 184 -20.76 -3.72 -3.67
C THR A 184 -19.82 -3.53 -2.48
N ALA A 185 -20.31 -2.88 -1.42
CA ALA A 185 -19.49 -2.59 -0.24
C ALA A 185 -18.93 -3.86 0.43
N ASP A 186 -19.64 -4.98 0.36
CA ASP A 186 -19.23 -6.25 0.98
C ASP A 186 -18.17 -7.01 0.16
N GLU A 187 -18.04 -6.70 -1.14
CA GLU A 187 -17.02 -7.29 -2.01
C GLU A 187 -15.65 -6.63 -1.83
N LEU A 188 -15.62 -5.42 -1.29
CA LEU A 188 -14.38 -4.67 -1.10
C LEU A 188 -13.68 -5.08 0.19
N SER A 189 -12.38 -5.36 0.09
CA SER A 189 -11.56 -5.46 1.29
C SER A 189 -11.64 -4.13 2.05
N ARG A 190 -12.09 -4.20 3.32
CA ARG A 190 -12.07 -3.04 4.19
C ARG A 190 -10.60 -2.70 4.45
N PRO A 191 -10.10 -1.53 4.02
CA PRO A 191 -8.77 -1.13 4.42
C PRO A 191 -8.78 -1.00 5.95
N GLU A 192 -7.70 -1.39 6.64
CA GLU A 192 -7.63 -1.18 8.09
C GLU A 192 -7.93 0.30 8.38
N TRP A 193 -9.02 0.53 9.11
CA TRP A 193 -9.75 1.77 9.42
C TRP A 193 -8.90 3.05 9.58
N ARG A 194 -7.64 2.95 10.01
CA ARG A 194 -6.71 4.11 10.06
C ARG A 194 -6.41 4.74 8.71
N THR A 195 -6.52 4.00 7.60
CA THR A 195 -6.12 4.50 6.29
C THR A 195 -7.20 5.31 5.58
N GLN A 196 -8.50 5.12 5.87
CA GLN A 196 -9.58 5.82 5.18
C GLN A 196 -9.76 7.26 5.65
N GLU A 197 -9.87 7.50 6.97
CA GLU A 197 -9.97 8.86 7.52
C GLU A 197 -8.70 9.65 7.28
N LEU A 198 -7.54 9.00 7.43
CA LEU A 198 -6.28 9.64 7.07
C LEU A 198 -6.32 9.97 5.58
N ALA A 199 -6.60 9.02 4.66
CA ALA A 199 -6.72 9.19 3.20
C ALA A 199 -7.55 10.42 2.81
N ASP A 200 -8.72 10.55 3.43
CA ASP A 200 -9.64 11.65 3.18
C ASP A 200 -9.08 12.97 3.73
N LEU A 201 -8.45 12.97 4.91
CA LEU A 201 -7.89 14.17 5.54
C LEU A 201 -6.68 14.72 4.82
N ALA A 202 -5.74 13.89 4.37
CA ALA A 202 -4.60 14.40 3.58
C ALA A 202 -4.96 14.69 2.12
N TRP A 203 -5.98 14.04 1.53
CA TRP A 203 -6.60 14.52 0.28
C TRP A 203 -7.20 15.92 0.45
N LYS A 204 -7.97 16.13 1.54
CA LYS A 204 -8.50 17.45 1.91
C LYS A 204 -7.38 18.46 2.13
N ARG A 205 -6.30 18.10 2.82
CA ARG A 205 -5.11 18.95 3.05
C ARG A 205 -4.41 19.34 1.75
N GLN A 206 -4.17 18.38 0.86
CA GLN A 206 -3.43 18.59 -0.39
C GLN A 206 -4.24 19.43 -1.40
N ARG A 207 -5.57 19.26 -1.43
CA ARG A 207 -6.45 19.97 -2.37
C ARG A 207 -6.97 21.31 -1.85
N MET A 208 -7.16 21.47 -0.53
CA MET A 208 -7.71 22.69 0.06
C MET A 208 -6.67 23.63 0.68
N ARG A 209 -5.36 23.30 0.62
CA ARG A 209 -4.28 24.08 1.28
C ARG A 209 -4.54 24.37 2.76
N LEU A 210 -5.26 23.49 3.46
CA LEU A 210 -5.57 23.70 4.87
C LEU A 210 -4.32 23.53 5.74
N SER A 211 -4.20 24.40 6.72
CA SER A 211 -3.19 24.33 7.78
C SER A 211 -3.44 23.15 8.71
N LEU A 212 -2.40 22.74 9.44
CA LEU A 212 -2.47 21.67 10.46
C LEU A 212 -3.50 21.99 11.56
N ASP A 213 -3.71 23.26 11.87
CA ASP A 213 -4.63 23.69 12.92
C ASP A 213 -6.09 23.62 12.47
N GLU A 214 -6.37 23.89 11.19
CA GLU A 214 -7.70 23.70 10.59
C GLU A 214 -8.09 22.22 10.52
N VAL A 215 -7.13 21.34 10.20
CA VAL A 215 -7.34 19.88 10.23
C VAL A 215 -7.64 19.40 11.65
N ARG A 216 -6.89 19.87 12.65
CA ARG A 216 -7.11 19.53 14.07
C ARG A 216 -8.43 20.09 14.60
N ALA A 217 -8.87 21.26 14.12
CA ALA A 217 -10.16 21.84 14.48
C ALA A 217 -11.32 21.01 13.92
N ALA A 218 -11.24 20.58 12.65
CA ALA A 218 -12.25 19.71 12.05
C ALA A 218 -12.37 18.35 12.76
N LEU A 219 -11.24 17.75 13.14
CA LEU A 219 -11.21 16.51 13.92
C LEU A 219 -11.87 16.66 15.30
N ARG A 220 -11.67 17.80 15.97
CA ARG A 220 -12.32 18.09 17.25
C ARG A 220 -13.82 18.30 17.10
N ALA A 221 -14.26 18.97 16.03
CA ALA A 221 -15.68 19.18 15.76
C ALA A 221 -16.41 17.87 15.46
N GLN A 222 -15.84 16.98 14.65
CA GLN A 222 -16.45 15.68 14.35
C GLN A 222 -16.53 14.76 15.57
N ARG A 223 -15.52 14.79 16.46
CA ARG A 223 -15.58 14.07 17.74
C ARG A 223 -16.70 14.57 18.63
N HIS A 224 -16.88 15.89 18.69
CA HIS A 224 -17.95 16.51 19.45
C HIS A 224 -19.34 16.19 18.87
N ASP A 225 -19.48 16.09 17.55
CA ASP A 225 -20.75 15.69 16.92
C ASP A 225 -21.07 14.19 17.11
N ALA A 226 -20.05 13.34 17.22
CA ALA A 226 -20.21 11.92 17.55
C ALA A 226 -20.61 11.73 19.03
N ASP A 227 -19.95 12.46 19.93
CA ASP A 227 -20.26 12.42 21.37
C ASP A 227 -21.65 13.02 21.68
N VAL A 228 -22.10 14.05 20.93
CA VAL A 228 -23.45 14.63 21.07
C VAL A 228 -24.55 13.72 20.50
N ARG A 229 -24.23 12.85 19.52
CA ARG A 229 -25.18 11.86 18.99
C ARG A 229 -25.38 10.68 19.93
N ASP A 230 -24.36 10.27 20.69
CA ASP A 230 -24.50 9.23 21.71
C ASP A 230 -25.32 9.70 22.94
N GLU A 231 -25.44 11.01 23.18
CA GLU A 231 -26.31 11.56 24.25
C GLU A 231 -27.75 11.83 23.78
N ALA A 232 -28.05 11.77 22.49
CA ALA A 232 -29.34 12.18 21.92
C ALA A 232 -30.31 11.03 21.58
N ASP A 233 -29.89 9.77 21.73
CA ASP A 233 -30.72 8.57 21.47
C ASP A 233 -30.68 7.61 22.68
N GLU A 234 -31.22 8.02 23.83
CA GLU A 234 -31.90 7.06 24.72
C GLU A 234 -33.38 7.02 24.26
N PRO A 235 -33.82 5.97 23.54
CA PRO A 235 -35.22 5.82 23.20
C PRO A 235 -36.02 5.49 24.47
N ASP A 236 -37.02 6.31 24.79
CA ASP A 236 -38.10 5.93 25.70
C ASP A 236 -38.70 4.60 25.24
N GLU A 237 -38.66 3.59 26.13
CA GLU A 237 -39.28 2.28 25.94
C GLU A 237 -40.77 2.44 25.59
N PRO A 238 -41.26 1.89 24.47
CA PRO A 238 -42.69 1.71 24.27
C PRO A 238 -43.13 0.32 24.71
N ASP A 239 -44.18 0.32 25.54
CA ASP A 239 -44.97 -0.85 25.94
C ASP A 239 -45.42 -1.68 24.72
N GLU A 240 -45.09 -2.98 24.73
CA GLU A 240 -45.85 -4.02 24.00
C GLU A 240 -47.18 -4.32 24.71
N PRO A 241 -48.22 -4.94 24.09
CA PRO A 241 -48.16 -5.84 22.92
C PRO A 241 -49.30 -5.69 21.88
N GLY A 242 -49.10 -6.23 20.66
CA GLY A 242 -50.18 -6.32 19.67
C GLY A 242 -49.89 -7.09 18.38
N GLN A 243 -50.14 -8.39 18.41
CA GLN A 243 -50.69 -9.27 17.36
C GLN A 243 -50.49 -8.94 15.86
N GLY A 244 -49.87 -9.91 15.16
CA GLY A 244 -50.36 -10.47 13.89
C GLY A 244 -49.93 -9.77 12.59
N TYR A 245 -49.18 -10.47 11.73
CA TYR A 245 -49.68 -11.10 10.50
C TYR A 245 -48.50 -11.78 9.77
N ILE A 246 -48.73 -13.03 9.38
CA ILE A 246 -47.89 -13.85 8.52
C ILE A 246 -48.16 -13.43 7.07
N LEU A 247 -47.10 -13.12 6.31
CA LEU A 247 -47.14 -13.16 4.84
C LEU A 247 -45.87 -13.85 4.34
N GLU A 248 -46.04 -15.10 3.95
CA GLU A 248 -45.08 -15.89 3.18
C GLU A 248 -44.97 -15.28 1.78
N HIS A 249 -43.78 -14.80 1.41
CA HIS A 249 -43.42 -14.63 0.00
C HIS A 249 -42.24 -15.53 -0.32
N ARG A 250 -42.59 -16.69 -0.87
CA ARG A 250 -41.71 -17.66 -1.51
C ARG A 250 -41.34 -17.10 -2.89
N LEU A 251 -40.09 -16.65 -3.05
CA LEU A 251 -39.51 -16.36 -4.35
C LEU A 251 -38.86 -17.64 -4.86
N GLU A 252 -39.39 -18.14 -5.97
CA GLU A 252 -38.86 -19.29 -6.71
C GLU A 252 -37.54 -18.88 -7.38
N TYR A 253 -36.48 -19.64 -7.08
CA TYR A 253 -35.18 -19.52 -7.71
C TYR A 253 -35.18 -20.42 -8.96
N GLU A 254 -35.05 -19.84 -10.14
CA GLU A 254 -34.72 -20.59 -11.35
C GLU A 254 -33.20 -20.79 -11.41
N GLU A 255 -32.75 -22.04 -11.53
CA GLU A 255 -31.35 -22.40 -11.69
C GLU A 255 -30.83 -22.00 -13.09
N PRO A 256 -29.64 -21.40 -13.21
CA PRO A 256 -29.05 -21.10 -14.51
C PRO A 256 -28.45 -22.37 -15.16
N PRO A 257 -28.40 -22.42 -16.52
CA PRO A 257 -28.00 -23.64 -17.23
C PRO A 257 -26.49 -23.87 -17.22
N ASP A 258 -26.13 -25.15 -17.15
CA ASP A 258 -24.76 -25.65 -17.27
C ASP A 258 -24.19 -25.40 -18.68
N TRP A 259 -23.20 -24.51 -18.77
CA TRP A 259 -22.17 -24.55 -19.80
C TRP A 259 -20.84 -24.01 -19.26
#